data_AF-A0A416ETZ3-F1
#
_entry.id   AF-A0A416ETZ3-F1
#
_cell.length_a   1.000
_cell.length_b   1.000
_cell.length_c   1.000
_cell.angle_alpha   90.00
_cell.angle_beta   90.00
_cell.angle_gamma   90.00
#
_symmetry.space_group_name_H-M   'P 1'
#
loop_
_entity.id
_entity.type
_entity.pdbx_description
1 polymer ?
#
loop_
_entity_poly.entity_id
_entity_poly.type
_entity_poly.pdbx_seq_one_letter_code
_entity_poly.pdbx_strand_id
1 'polypeptide(L)'
;MRIAREKFIADIAGYVKKYAGQYGILCHSAVISQAVLDSGWGESRLTSQYYNYFGLKCGTRWTGRSVNMRTQEEYREGTLTSIRDNFRVFDSMEEGVKGYFEFIQLERYRNLRGIRRSIWKPSVPTGMPLLFPMWKTA
;
A
#
# COMPACT_ATOMS: atom_id res chain seq x y z
N MET A 1 -0.78 -16.68 -16.79
CA MET A 1 0.04 -15.52 -16.35
C MET A 1 -0.60 -14.16 -16.67
N ARG A 2 -1.01 -13.83 -17.91
CA ARG A 2 -1.69 -12.55 -18.22
C ARG A 2 -3.11 -12.42 -17.62
N ILE A 3 -3.92 -13.47 -17.75
CA ILE A 3 -5.31 -13.50 -17.26
C ILE A 3 -5.39 -13.29 -15.73
N ALA A 4 -4.44 -13.85 -14.96
CA ALA A 4 -4.38 -13.68 -13.51
C ALA A 4 -4.11 -12.22 -13.09
N ARG A 5 -3.24 -11.52 -13.84
CA ARG A 5 -2.90 -10.11 -13.58
C ARG A 5 -4.05 -9.16 -13.89
N GLU A 6 -4.74 -9.38 -15.00
CA GLU A 6 -5.93 -8.61 -15.37
C GLU A 6 -7.05 -8.80 -14.34
N LYS A 7 -7.23 -10.04 -13.87
CA LYS A 7 -8.16 -10.34 -12.77
C LYS A 7 -7.80 -9.60 -11.48
N PHE A 8 -6.53 -9.64 -11.06
CA PHE A 8 -6.08 -8.94 -9.86
C PHE A 8 -6.36 -7.43 -9.95
N ILE A 9 -6.04 -6.80 -11.08
CA ILE A 9 -6.33 -5.38 -11.32
C ILE A 9 -7.84 -5.14 -11.19
N ALA A 10 -8.68 -5.97 -11.83
CA ALA A 10 -10.12 -5.80 -11.80
C ALA A 10 -10.70 -5.91 -10.38
N ASP A 11 -10.26 -6.91 -9.62
CA ASP A 11 -10.73 -7.14 -8.25
C ASP A 11 -10.33 -5.97 -7.32
N ILE A 12 -9.05 -5.53 -7.36
CA ILE A 12 -8.57 -4.37 -6.59
C ILE A 12 -9.28 -3.09 -7.02
N ALA A 13 -9.43 -2.85 -8.33
CA ALA A 13 -10.10 -1.66 -8.86
C ALA A 13 -11.57 -1.57 -8.40
N GLY A 14 -12.25 -2.71 -8.25
CA GLY A 14 -13.60 -2.78 -7.68
C GLY A 14 -13.67 -2.18 -6.27
N TYR A 15 -12.79 -2.62 -5.37
CA TYR A 15 -12.75 -2.10 -4.00
C TYR A 15 -12.21 -0.66 -3.93
N VAL A 16 -11.21 -0.31 -4.74
CA VAL A 16 -10.72 1.08 -4.82
C VAL A 16 -11.85 2.01 -5.24
N LYS A 17 -12.62 1.65 -6.26
CA LYS A 17 -13.79 2.44 -6.70
C LYS A 17 -14.86 2.54 -5.61
N LYS A 18 -15.09 1.48 -4.85
CA LYS A 18 -16.06 1.43 -3.74
C LYS A 18 -15.69 2.38 -2.60
N TYR A 19 -14.41 2.44 -2.21
CA TYR A 19 -13.98 3.11 -0.99
C TYR A 19 -13.28 4.46 -1.19
N ALA A 20 -12.50 4.67 -2.26
CA ALA A 20 -11.62 5.83 -2.38
C ALA A 20 -12.32 7.18 -2.16
N GLY A 21 -13.53 7.34 -2.70
CA GLY A 21 -14.34 8.55 -2.53
C GLY A 21 -14.73 8.84 -1.08
N GLN A 22 -14.98 7.81 -0.27
CA GLN A 22 -15.32 7.92 1.15
C GLN A 22 -14.15 8.49 1.98
N TYR A 23 -12.93 8.30 1.48
CA TYR A 23 -11.68 8.73 2.13
C TYR A 23 -11.05 9.98 1.48
N GLY A 24 -11.77 10.63 0.55
CA GLY A 24 -11.30 11.83 -0.14
C GLY A 24 -10.13 11.59 -1.10
N ILE A 25 -9.93 10.34 -1.55
CA ILE A 25 -8.86 9.95 -2.49
C ILE A 25 -9.44 9.91 -3.90
N LEU A 26 -8.93 10.77 -4.78
CA LEU A 26 -9.46 10.94 -6.14
C LEU A 26 -8.56 10.33 -7.22
N CYS A 27 -7.31 9.99 -6.88
CA CYS A 27 -6.37 9.37 -7.81
C CYS A 27 -6.37 7.84 -7.67
N HIS A 28 -7.38 7.18 -8.24
CA HIS A 28 -7.57 5.73 -8.11
C HIS A 28 -6.44 4.93 -8.77
N SER A 29 -5.94 5.40 -9.93
CA SER A 29 -4.88 4.72 -10.68
C SER A 29 -3.59 4.61 -9.89
N ALA A 30 -3.23 5.62 -9.08
CA ALA A 30 -2.05 5.56 -8.22
C ALA A 30 -2.17 4.46 -7.17
N VAL A 31 -3.35 4.31 -6.54
CA VAL A 31 -3.62 3.27 -5.55
C VAL A 31 -3.52 1.88 -6.17
N ILE A 32 -4.13 1.68 -7.35
CA ILE A 32 -4.10 0.40 -8.06
C ILE A 32 -2.67 0.04 -8.47
N SER A 33 -1.92 0.98 -9.05
CA SER A 33 -0.51 0.77 -9.43
C SER A 33 0.36 0.43 -8.22
N GLN A 34 0.13 1.08 -7.08
CA GLN A 34 0.83 0.77 -5.85
C GLN A 34 0.51 -0.64 -5.36
N ALA A 35 -0.77 -1.03 -5.35
CA ALA A 35 -1.16 -2.39 -4.98
C ALA A 35 -0.49 -3.44 -5.88
N VAL A 36 -0.44 -3.21 -7.20
CA VAL A 36 0.25 -4.10 -8.15
C VAL A 36 1.73 -4.24 -7.83
N LEU A 37 2.42 -3.13 -7.58
CA LEU A 37 3.86 -3.15 -7.30
C LEU A 37 4.15 -3.84 -5.95
N ASP A 38 3.50 -3.39 -4.88
CA ASP A 38 3.82 -3.79 -3.50
C ASP A 38 3.37 -5.23 -3.20
N SER A 39 2.33 -5.73 -3.87
CA SER A 39 1.87 -7.11 -3.75
C SER A 39 2.54 -8.09 -4.70
N GLY A 40 3.32 -7.60 -5.67
CA GLY A 40 3.82 -8.43 -6.77
C GLY A 40 2.68 -9.09 -7.55
N TRP A 41 1.72 -8.30 -8.03
CA TRP A 41 0.51 -8.79 -8.72
C TRP A 41 -0.41 -9.70 -7.88
N GLY A 42 -0.40 -9.53 -6.55
CA GLY A 42 -1.19 -10.31 -5.63
C GLY A 42 -0.52 -11.61 -5.15
N GLU A 43 0.72 -11.87 -5.57
CA GLU A 43 1.38 -13.15 -5.36
C GLU A 43 2.31 -13.16 -4.14
N SER A 44 2.65 -12.00 -3.56
CA SER A 44 3.52 -11.94 -2.38
C SER A 44 2.94 -12.75 -1.22
N ARG A 45 3.80 -13.30 -0.35
CA ARG A 45 3.35 -14.06 0.81
C ARG A 45 2.46 -13.20 1.72
N LEU A 46 2.84 -11.93 1.87
CA LEU A 46 2.08 -10.97 2.65
C LEU A 46 0.65 -10.75 2.11
N THR A 47 0.50 -10.82 0.78
CA THR A 47 -0.79 -10.66 0.11
C THR A 47 -1.61 -11.94 0.14
N SER A 48 -1.02 -13.05 -0.34
CA SER A 48 -1.72 -14.32 -0.53
C SER A 48 -2.19 -14.97 0.77
N GLN A 49 -1.48 -14.74 1.89
CA GLN A 49 -1.82 -15.33 3.19
C GLN A 49 -2.53 -14.37 4.13
N TYR A 50 -2.30 -13.06 4.01
CA TYR A 50 -2.74 -12.07 5.00
C TYR A 50 -3.51 -10.88 4.41
N TYR A 51 -3.81 -10.93 3.10
CA TYR A 51 -4.60 -9.92 2.40
C TYR A 51 -4.05 -8.49 2.55
N ASN A 52 -2.72 -8.35 2.69
CA ASN A 52 -2.06 -7.06 2.85
C ASN A 52 -1.29 -6.68 1.58
N TYR A 53 -2.00 -6.04 0.65
CA TYR A 53 -1.56 -5.70 -0.71
C TYR A 53 -0.58 -4.51 -0.78
N PHE A 54 -0.46 -3.77 0.31
CA PHE A 54 0.27 -2.48 0.35
C PHE A 54 1.44 -2.50 1.33
N GLY A 55 1.83 -3.68 1.84
CA GLY A 55 2.95 -3.79 2.78
C GLY A 55 2.72 -3.04 4.10
N LEU A 56 1.47 -2.94 4.57
CA LEU A 56 1.14 -2.12 5.72
C LEU A 56 1.72 -2.71 7.00
N LYS A 57 2.65 -1.96 7.61
CA LYS A 57 3.14 -2.25 8.96
C LYS A 57 2.11 -1.87 10.02
N CYS A 58 2.21 -2.48 11.19
CA CYS A 58 1.31 -2.18 12.30
C CYS A 58 1.48 -0.72 12.75
N GLY A 59 2.73 -0.26 12.88
CA GLY A 59 3.02 1.03 13.50
C GLY A 59 2.45 1.10 14.92
N THR A 60 2.16 2.31 15.41
CA THR A 60 1.68 2.53 16.78
C THR A 60 0.15 2.52 16.94
N ARG A 61 -0.62 2.58 15.85
CA ARG A 61 -2.09 2.72 15.88
C ARG A 61 -2.85 1.45 15.53
N TRP A 62 -2.18 0.42 15.03
CA TRP A 62 -2.85 -0.83 14.66
C TRP A 62 -3.07 -1.70 15.88
N THR A 63 -4.32 -2.12 16.09
CA THR A 63 -4.74 -3.00 17.18
C THR A 63 -5.27 -4.35 16.69
N GLY A 64 -5.32 -4.55 15.37
CA GLY A 64 -5.78 -5.80 14.75
C GLY A 64 -4.71 -6.89 14.70
N ARG A 65 -5.02 -7.98 14.00
CA ARG A 65 -4.11 -9.12 13.83
C ARG A 65 -2.82 -8.68 13.13
N SER A 66 -1.71 -9.31 13.50
CA SER A 66 -0.40 -9.03 12.91
C SER A 66 0.37 -10.31 12.64
N VAL A 67 1.31 -10.21 11.70
CA VAL A 67 2.28 -11.27 11.40
C VAL A 67 3.68 -10.70 11.42
N ASN A 68 4.60 -11.37 12.10
CA ASN A 68 6.00 -10.98 12.13
C ASN A 68 6.75 -11.64 10.97
N MET A 69 7.28 -10.84 10.04
CA MET A 69 7.95 -11.33 8.84
C MET A 69 9.29 -10.63 8.62
N ARG A 70 10.20 -11.30 7.89
CA ARG A 70 11.46 -10.70 7.44
C ARG A 70 11.16 -9.76 6.28
N THR A 71 11.74 -8.57 6.28
CA THR A 71 11.61 -7.55 5.23
C THR A 71 12.98 -6.95 4.91
N GLN A 72 13.09 -6.22 3.79
CA GLN A 72 14.34 -5.60 3.34
C GLN A 72 14.22 -4.08 3.29
N GLU A 73 15.05 -3.43 4.09
CA GLU A 73 14.94 -2.01 4.33
C GLU A 73 16.11 -1.21 3.83
N GLU A 74 15.83 -0.05 3.22
CA GLU A 74 16.86 0.81 2.65
C GLU A 74 16.99 2.09 3.48
N TYR A 75 17.81 2.02 4.53
CA TYR A 75 18.13 3.19 5.37
C TYR A 75 19.19 4.10 4.76
N ARG A 76 19.99 3.56 3.85
CA ARG A 76 20.97 4.28 3.03
C ARG A 76 20.81 3.81 1.60
N GLU A 77 20.87 4.73 0.66
CA GLU A 77 20.73 4.46 -0.76
C GLU A 77 21.68 3.33 -1.20
N GLY A 78 21.13 2.34 -1.90
CA GLY A 78 21.83 1.16 -2.38
C GLY A 78 22.05 0.06 -1.34
N THR A 79 21.75 0.27 -0.05
CA THR A 79 22.04 -0.70 1.01
C THR A 79 20.77 -1.29 1.61
N LEU A 80 20.53 -2.57 1.32
CA LEU A 80 19.41 -3.33 1.90
C LEU A 80 19.80 -3.96 3.23
N THR A 81 19.01 -3.67 4.26
CA THR A 81 19.15 -4.20 5.61
C THR A 81 18.00 -5.17 5.86
N SER A 82 18.32 -6.43 6.16
CA SER A 82 17.28 -7.41 6.52
C SER A 82 16.88 -7.24 7.98
N ILE A 83 15.60 -6.97 8.22
CA ILE A 83 15.03 -6.89 9.57
C ILE A 83 13.77 -7.75 9.68
N ARG A 84 13.20 -7.84 10.89
CA ARG A 84 11.86 -8.39 11.10
C ARG A 84 10.93 -7.27 11.54
N ASP A 85 9.72 -7.26 11.00
CA ASP A 85 8.69 -6.28 11.34
C ASP A 85 7.31 -6.93 11.43
N ASN A 86 6.38 -6.24 12.11
CA ASN A 86 5.00 -6.68 12.24
C ASN A 86 4.13 -6.02 11.18
N PHE A 87 3.57 -6.84 10.30
CA PHE A 87 2.65 -6.41 9.26
C PHE A 87 1.20 -6.67 9.67
N ARG A 88 0.31 -5.81 9.19
CA ARG A 88 -1.14 -5.96 9.40
C ARG A 88 -1.63 -7.20 8.68
N VAL A 89 -2.57 -7.89 9.31
CA VAL A 89 -3.29 -9.03 8.74
C VAL A 89 -4.75 -8.65 8.59
N PHE A 90 -5.31 -8.91 7.41
CA PHE A 90 -6.71 -8.68 7.10
C PHE A 90 -7.42 -10.01 6.82
N ASP A 91 -8.74 -9.99 6.82
CA ASP A 91 -9.57 -11.19 6.62
C ASP A 91 -9.96 -11.41 5.16
N SER A 92 -9.85 -10.37 4.32
CA SER A 92 -10.28 -10.41 2.92
C SER A 92 -9.59 -9.32 2.10
N MET A 93 -9.72 -9.41 0.77
CA MET A 93 -9.27 -8.36 -0.14
C MET A 93 -9.91 -7.00 0.18
N GLU A 94 -11.20 -7.02 0.50
CA GLU A 94 -11.95 -5.82 0.85
C GLU A 94 -11.39 -5.13 2.09
N GLU A 95 -11.18 -5.89 3.17
CA GLU A 95 -10.61 -5.35 4.42
C GLU A 95 -9.17 -4.88 4.23
N GLY A 96 -8.37 -5.55 3.38
CA GLY A 96 -7.03 -5.10 3.02
C GLY A 96 -7.02 -3.75 2.28
N VAL A 97 -7.93 -3.57 1.32
CA VAL A 97 -8.06 -2.30 0.57
C VAL A 97 -8.63 -1.20 1.46
N LYS A 98 -9.64 -1.49 2.29
CA LYS A 98 -10.18 -0.54 3.27
C LYS A 98 -9.13 -0.13 4.29
N GLY A 99 -8.35 -1.09 4.81
CA GLY A 99 -7.27 -0.85 5.75
C GLY A 99 -6.15 0.05 5.20
N TYR A 100 -5.89 0.00 3.89
CA TYR A 100 -5.02 0.97 3.22
C TYR A 100 -5.60 2.38 3.29
N PHE A 101 -6.89 2.55 2.96
CA PHE A 101 -7.51 3.86 3.00
C PHE A 101 -7.55 4.46 4.41
N GLU A 102 -7.84 3.65 5.43
CA GLU A 102 -7.73 4.02 6.84
C GLU A 102 -6.31 4.43 7.23
N PHE A 103 -5.30 3.69 6.76
CA PHE A 103 -3.90 4.00 7.02
C PHE A 103 -3.47 5.35 6.42
N ILE A 104 -3.89 5.67 5.21
CA ILE A 104 -3.55 6.97 4.59
C ILE A 104 -4.41 8.13 5.11
N GLN A 105 -5.29 7.89 6.10
CA GLN A 105 -5.91 8.99 6.86
C GLN A 105 -5.01 9.56 7.95
N LEU A 106 -3.88 8.91 8.27
CA LEU A 106 -2.93 9.45 9.24
C LEU A 106 -2.43 10.84 8.83
N GLU A 107 -2.15 11.69 9.81
CA GLU A 107 -1.80 13.11 9.61
C GLU A 107 -0.67 13.32 8.59
N ARG A 108 0.34 12.45 8.60
CA ARG A 108 1.48 12.49 7.67
C ARG A 108 1.12 12.31 6.20
N TYR A 109 -0.09 11.82 5.88
CA TYR A 109 -0.60 11.57 4.54
C TYR A 109 -1.75 12.50 4.14
N ARG A 110 -2.04 13.53 4.93
CA ARG A 110 -3.11 14.50 4.63
C ARG A 110 -3.00 15.14 3.26
N ASN A 111 -1.77 15.25 2.73
CA ASN A 111 -1.46 15.79 1.41
C ASN A 111 -2.04 14.95 0.27
N LEU A 112 -2.39 13.68 0.51
CA LEU A 112 -2.96 12.79 -0.52
C LEU A 112 -4.44 13.08 -0.80
N ARG A 113 -5.15 13.73 0.11
CA ARG A 113 -6.58 14.02 -0.02
C ARG A 113 -6.81 15.11 -1.08
N GLY A 114 -7.81 14.91 -1.93
CA GLY A 114 -8.19 15.86 -2.99
C GLY A 114 -7.25 15.91 -4.20
N ILE A 115 -6.16 15.13 -4.22
CA ILE A 115 -5.29 15.01 -5.41
C ILE A 115 -6.06 14.31 -6.54
N ARG A 116 -6.29 15.03 -7.65
CA ARG A 116 -7.03 14.54 -8.84
C ARG A 116 -6.15 14.03 -9.98
N ARG A 117 -4.86 14.40 -10.02
CA ARG A 117 -3.87 13.95 -11.02
C ARG A 117 -2.56 13.68 -10.28
N SER A 118 -1.68 12.81 -10.79
CA SER A 118 -0.32 12.73 -10.25
C SER A 118 0.31 14.11 -10.41
N ILE A 119 0.41 14.86 -9.31
CA ILE A 119 1.07 16.15 -9.36
C ILE A 119 2.55 15.86 -9.20
N TRP A 120 3.21 15.50 -10.30
CA TRP A 120 4.64 15.79 -10.41
C TRP A 120 4.77 17.32 -10.40
N LYS A 121 4.95 17.93 -9.22
CA LYS A 121 5.45 19.31 -9.16
C LYS A 121 6.98 19.22 -9.07
N PRO A 122 7.73 19.88 -9.96
CA PRO A 122 9.19 19.98 -9.85
C PRO A 122 9.66 20.76 -8.60
N SER A 123 8.74 21.30 -7.77
CA SER A 123 9.03 22.10 -6.59
C SER A 123 8.54 21.50 -5.26
N VAL A 124 8.22 20.20 -5.20
CA VAL A 124 8.02 19.54 -3.90
C VAL A 124 9.41 19.25 -3.31
N PRO A 125 9.73 19.73 -2.09
CA PRO A 125 10.98 19.39 -1.42
C PRO A 125 11.17 17.86 -1.41
N THR A 126 12.35 17.42 -1.82
CA THR A 126 12.87 16.07 -1.63
C THR A 126 12.78 15.73 -0.13
N GLY A 127 11.69 15.06 0.27
CA GLY A 127 11.39 14.84 1.68
C GLY A 127 9.90 14.71 2.02
N MET A 128 8.97 15.06 1.11
CA MET A 128 7.60 14.56 1.25
C MET A 128 7.58 13.05 1.00
N PRO A 129 6.83 12.26 1.80
CA PRO A 129 6.62 10.85 1.49
C PRO A 129 5.86 10.78 0.16
N LEU A 130 6.62 10.67 -0.93
CA LEU A 130 6.11 10.21 -2.20
C LEU A 130 5.44 8.86 -1.90
N LEU A 131 4.22 8.69 -2.40
CA LEU A 131 3.65 7.37 -2.63
C LEU A 131 4.65 6.62 -3.53
N PHE A 132 5.66 5.96 -2.98
CA PHE A 132 6.52 4.90 -3.53
C PHE A 132 7.85 4.85 -2.75
N PRO A 133 8.38 3.65 -2.42
CA PRO A 133 7.73 2.41 -2.04
C PRO A 133 7.54 2.37 -0.49
N MET A 134 6.62 1.59 0.06
CA MET A 134 6.74 1.13 1.47
C MET A 134 7.66 -0.11 1.56
N TRP A 135 8.74 -0.06 0.76
CA TRP A 135 9.98 -0.85 0.71
C TRP A 135 9.81 -2.39 0.70
N LYS A 136 10.12 -2.95 -0.49
CA LYS A 136 10.72 -4.26 -0.81
C LYS A 136 10.27 -5.45 0.06
N THR A 137 9.06 -5.92 -0.27
CA THR A 137 8.48 -7.27 -0.13
C THR A 137 9.10 -8.22 0.90
N ALA A 138 8.27 -8.59 1.88
CA ALA A 138 8.35 -9.81 2.68
C ALA A 138 7.70 -11.03 1.98
#